data_AF-A0A3A8P4J2-F1
#
_entry.id   AF-A0A3A8P4J2-F1
#
_cell.length_a   1.000
_cell.length_b   1.000
_cell.length_c   1.000
_cell.angle_alpha   90.00
_cell.angle_beta   90.00
_cell.angle_gamma   90.00
#
_symmetry.space_group_name_H-M   'P 1'
#
loop_
_entity.id
_entity.type
_entity.pdbx_description
1 polymer ?
#
loop_
_entity_poly.entity_id
_entity_poly.type
_entity_poly.pdbx_seq_one_letter_code
_entity_poly.pdbx_strand_id
1 'polypeptide(L)'
;MARPVKVETLLPVEVDFQRERASGLRRSGDSLEKALDALSRSERELRASSGLSRVERYAGYRALWKEAERLRWNLTVQREACGLRNHRDLDLIYPLPPLLRE
;
A
#
# COMPACT_ATOMS: atom_id res chain seq x y z
N MET A 1 14.42 -20.71 -47.10
CA MET A 1 13.77 -20.99 -45.79
C MET A 1 13.82 -19.73 -44.96
N ALA A 2 12.67 -19.13 -44.62
CA ALA A 2 12.63 -17.91 -43.82
C ALA A 2 12.89 -18.23 -42.35
N ARG A 3 13.86 -17.53 -41.74
CA ARG A 3 14.19 -17.66 -40.31
C ARG A 3 12.99 -17.17 -39.50
N PRO A 4 12.53 -17.88 -38.44
CA PRO A 4 11.43 -17.39 -37.62
C PRO A 4 11.87 -16.09 -36.94
N VAL A 5 11.15 -15.01 -37.22
CA VAL A 5 11.33 -13.73 -36.54
C VAL A 5 10.97 -13.97 -35.08
N LYS A 6 11.93 -13.80 -34.16
CA LYS A 6 11.64 -13.79 -32.73
C LYS A 6 10.81 -12.56 -32.41
N VAL A 7 9.51 -12.73 -32.29
CA VAL A 7 8.56 -11.73 -31.79
C VAL A 7 8.69 -11.66 -30.26
N GLU A 8 9.88 -11.31 -29.75
CA GLU A 8 10.15 -11.23 -28.31
C GLU A 8 10.49 -9.80 -27.83
N THR A 9 10.45 -8.81 -28.72
CA THR A 9 10.63 -7.40 -28.34
C THR A 9 9.29 -6.70 -28.23
N LEU A 10 9.00 -6.19 -27.03
CA LEU A 10 7.86 -5.30 -26.77
C LEU A 10 7.89 -4.09 -27.71
N LEU A 11 6.73 -3.66 -28.16
CA LEU A 11 6.55 -2.41 -28.88
C LEU A 11 6.88 -1.23 -27.95
N PRO A 12 7.34 -0.07 -28.48
CA PRO A 12 7.62 1.11 -27.65
C PRO A 12 6.46 1.53 -26.73
N VAL A 13 5.23 1.46 -27.23
CA VAL A 13 4.03 1.78 -26.44
C VAL A 13 3.81 0.80 -25.27
N GLU A 14 4.17 -0.47 -25.45
CA GLU A 14 4.05 -1.47 -24.39
C GLU A 14 5.10 -1.23 -23.32
N VAL A 15 6.32 -0.82 -23.69
CA VAL A 15 7.37 -0.42 -22.75
C VAL A 15 6.91 0.76 -21.90
N ASP A 16 6.33 1.80 -22.52
CA ASP A 16 5.84 2.97 -21.79
C ASP A 16 4.67 2.62 -20.87
N PHE A 17 3.77 1.72 -21.31
CA PHE A 17 2.69 1.21 -20.45
C PHE A 17 3.23 0.46 -19.22
N GLN A 18 4.27 -0.38 -19.39
CA GLN A 18 4.90 -1.06 -18.25
C GLN A 18 5.60 -0.07 -17.30
N ARG A 19 6.24 0.97 -17.83
CA ARG A 19 6.86 2.03 -17.02
C ARG A 19 5.84 2.78 -16.18
N GLU A 20 4.70 3.13 -16.75
CA GLU A 20 3.63 3.82 -16.02
C GLU A 20 3.05 2.93 -14.92
N ARG A 21 2.81 1.63 -15.20
CA ARG A 21 2.37 0.67 -14.18
C ARG A 21 3.36 0.55 -13.02
N ALA A 22 4.65 0.42 -13.32
CA ALA A 22 5.70 0.36 -12.31
C ALA A 22 5.74 1.65 -11.47
N SER A 23 5.61 2.81 -12.11
CA SER A 23 5.57 4.11 -11.43
C SER A 23 4.33 4.29 -10.57
N GLY A 24 3.17 3.80 -11.02
CA GLY A 24 1.93 3.75 -10.25
C GLY A 24 2.07 2.89 -9.00
N LEU A 25 2.58 1.66 -9.14
CA LEU A 25 2.83 0.76 -8.01
C LEU A 25 3.76 1.38 -6.97
N ARG A 26 4.85 2.02 -7.42
CA ARG A 26 5.78 2.73 -6.53
C ARG A 26 5.07 3.82 -5.73
N ARG A 27 4.34 4.72 -6.41
CA ARG A 27 3.63 5.83 -5.75
C ARG A 27 2.62 5.33 -4.72
N SER A 28 1.90 4.25 -5.02
CA SER A 28 0.96 3.63 -4.09
C SER A 28 1.66 3.02 -2.87
N GLY A 29 2.79 2.34 -3.07
CA GLY A 29 3.66 1.85 -1.99
C GLY A 29 4.15 2.99 -1.10
N ASP A 30 4.77 4.02 -1.68
CA ASP A 30 5.27 5.21 -0.97
C ASP A 30 4.17 5.91 -0.15
N SER A 31 2.93 5.90 -0.66
CA SER A 31 1.77 6.49 0.03
C SER A 31 1.32 5.64 1.22
N LEU A 32 1.32 4.31 1.06
CA LEU A 32 1.02 3.37 2.14
C LEU A 32 2.07 3.43 3.25
N GLU A 33 3.35 3.47 2.91
CA GLU A 33 4.45 3.61 3.88
C GLU A 33 4.28 4.86 4.75
N LYS A 34 4.00 6.01 4.14
CA LYS A 34 3.74 7.26 4.86
C LYS A 34 2.52 7.15 5.80
N ALA A 35 1.46 6.49 5.36
CA ALA A 35 0.26 6.28 6.17
C ALA A 35 0.54 5.34 7.36
N LEU A 36 1.29 4.25 7.15
CA LEU A 36 1.69 3.33 8.21
C LEU A 36 2.63 3.98 9.23
N ASP A 37 3.53 4.85 8.79
CA ASP A 37 4.38 5.65 9.68
C ASP A 37 3.55 6.61 10.55
N ALA A 38 2.59 7.31 9.95
CA ALA A 38 1.69 8.20 10.68
C ALA A 38 0.81 7.42 11.67
N LEU A 39 0.28 6.28 11.24
CA LEU A 39 -0.52 5.38 12.08
C LEU A 39 0.28 4.86 13.27
N SER A 40 1.52 4.42 13.05
CA SER A 40 2.41 3.90 14.11
C SER A 40 2.75 4.97 15.14
N ARG A 41 2.95 6.23 14.72
CA ARG A 41 3.14 7.37 15.63
C ARG A 41 1.86 7.61 16.46
N SER A 42 0.72 7.67 15.79
CA SER A 42 -0.58 7.87 16.43
C SER A 42 -0.94 6.75 17.42
N GLU A 43 -0.60 5.50 17.10
CA GLU A 43 -0.78 4.35 18.00
C GLU A 43 0.03 4.51 19.28
N ARG A 44 1.32 4.87 19.17
CA ARG A 44 2.19 5.10 20.33
C ARG A 44 1.66 6.21 21.22
N GLU A 45 1.23 7.32 20.63
CA GLU A 45 0.63 8.44 21.35
C GLU A 45 -0.67 8.06 22.05
N LEU A 46 -1.53 7.29 21.37
CA LEU A 46 -2.78 6.80 21.95
C LEU A 46 -2.51 5.87 23.15
N ARG A 47 -1.56 4.93 23.02
CA ARG A 47 -1.16 4.03 24.12
C ARG A 47 -0.62 4.79 25.34
N ALA A 48 0.07 5.91 25.12
CA ALA A 48 0.60 6.75 26.19
C ALA A 48 -0.45 7.70 26.82
N SER A 49 -1.65 7.81 26.22
CA SER A 49 -2.70 8.73 26.67
C SER A 49 -3.78 8.06 27.52
N SER A 50 -4.40 8.86 28.40
CA SER A 50 -5.49 8.43 29.29
C SER A 50 -6.57 9.52 29.43
N GLY A 51 -7.76 9.13 29.88
CA GLY A 51 -8.88 10.04 30.13
C GLY A 51 -9.41 10.71 28.85
N LEU A 52 -9.89 11.95 28.96
CA LEU A 52 -10.50 12.69 27.84
C LEU A 52 -9.55 12.85 26.63
N SER A 53 -8.24 13.03 26.89
CA SER A 53 -7.23 13.13 25.83
C SER A 53 -7.11 11.87 24.98
N ARG A 54 -7.43 10.70 25.56
CA ARG A 54 -7.40 9.42 24.86
C ARG A 54 -8.55 9.30 23.86
N VAL A 55 -9.74 9.75 24.22
CA VAL A 55 -10.94 9.71 23.36
C VAL A 55 -10.72 10.53 22.08
N GLU A 56 -10.18 11.75 22.23
CA GLU A 56 -9.86 12.62 21.08
C GLU A 56 -8.78 12.01 20.18
N ARG A 57 -7.71 11.45 20.78
CA ARG A 57 -6.63 10.78 20.04
C ARG A 57 -7.12 9.51 19.35
N TYR A 58 -8.06 8.78 19.95
CA TYR A 58 -8.63 7.56 19.38
C TYR A 58 -9.35 7.83 18.06
N ALA A 59 -10.11 8.93 17.96
CA ALA A 59 -10.77 9.32 16.71
C ALA A 59 -9.75 9.54 15.57
N GLY A 60 -8.66 10.26 15.85
CA GLY A 60 -7.58 10.50 14.88
C GLY A 60 -6.85 9.21 14.48
N TYR A 61 -6.52 8.37 15.46
CA TYR A 61 -5.93 7.05 15.24
C TYR A 61 -6.83 6.16 14.35
N ARG A 62 -8.13 6.11 14.64
CA ARG A 62 -9.11 5.31 13.89
C ARG A 62 -9.30 5.81 12.46
N ALA A 63 -9.15 7.11 12.21
CA ALA A 63 -9.15 7.67 10.85
C ALA A 63 -7.90 7.24 10.07
N LEU A 64 -6.72 7.34 10.69
CA LEU A 64 -5.45 6.89 10.08
C LEU A 64 -5.45 5.39 9.79
N TRP A 65 -6.03 4.59 10.68
CA TRP A 65 -6.14 3.14 10.51
C TRP A 65 -6.95 2.78 9.26
N LYS A 66 -8.12 3.42 9.09
CA LYS A 66 -8.96 3.23 7.89
C LYS A 66 -8.26 3.67 6.61
N GLU A 67 -7.51 4.77 6.66
CA GLU A 67 -6.78 5.25 5.49
C GLU A 67 -5.65 4.29 5.10
N ALA A 68 -4.90 3.77 6.07
CA ALA A 68 -3.88 2.74 5.82
C ALA A 68 -4.50 1.45 5.24
N GLU A 69 -5.65 1.01 5.77
CA GLU A 69 -6.40 -0.14 5.23
C GLU A 69 -6.81 0.08 3.77
N ARG A 70 -7.38 1.26 3.47
CA ARG A 70 -7.79 1.65 2.11
C ARG A 70 -6.62 1.68 1.14
N LEU A 71 -5.51 2.31 1.52
CA LEU A 71 -4.30 2.40 0.69
C LEU A 71 -3.70 1.02 0.44
N ARG A 72 -3.69 0.16 1.45
CA ARG A 72 -3.21 -1.22 1.31
C ARG A 72 -4.09 -2.03 0.36
N TRP A 73 -5.41 -1.91 0.46
CA TRP A 73 -6.34 -2.52 -0.48
C TRP A 73 -6.09 -2.03 -1.93
N ASN A 74 -5.91 -0.72 -2.12
CA ASN A 74 -5.61 -0.17 -3.44
C ASN A 74 -4.31 -0.75 -4.03
N LEU A 75 -3.27 -0.90 -3.20
CA LEU A 75 -2.01 -1.52 -3.62
C LEU A 75 -2.20 -2.99 -4.00
N THR A 76 -3.01 -3.75 -3.25
CA THR A 76 -3.40 -5.13 -3.61
C THR A 76 -4.02 -5.18 -5.00
N VAL A 77 -5.05 -4.36 -5.26
CA VAL A 77 -5.75 -4.33 -6.55
C VAL A 77 -4.81 -3.95 -7.71
N GLN A 78 -3.96 -2.95 -7.52
CA GLN A 78 -2.99 -2.55 -8.55
C GLN A 78 -1.96 -3.66 -8.84
N ARG A 79 -1.53 -4.39 -7.81
CA ARG A 79 -0.64 -5.53 -7.95
C ARG A 79 -1.31 -6.67 -8.72
N GLU A 80 -2.58 -6.98 -8.42
CA GLU A 80 -3.36 -7.97 -9.19
C GLU A 80 -3.49 -7.56 -10.66
N ALA A 81 -3.80 -6.29 -10.92
CA ALA A 81 -3.83 -5.73 -12.27
C ALA A 81 -2.48 -5.82 -12.97
N CYS A 82 -1.38 -5.92 -12.21
CA CYS A 82 -0.01 -6.17 -12.67
C CYS A 82 0.37 -7.65 -12.79
N GLY A 83 -0.54 -8.58 -12.48
CA GLY A 83 -0.28 -10.02 -12.49
C GLY A 83 0.33 -10.57 -11.19
N LEU A 84 0.54 -9.72 -10.18
CA LEU A 84 1.10 -10.07 -8.88
C LEU A 84 -0.02 -10.47 -7.91
N ARG A 85 -0.52 -11.71 -8.07
CA ARG A 85 -1.68 -12.24 -7.30
C ARG A 85 -1.33 -12.89 -5.96
N ASN A 86 -0.05 -13.01 -5.64
CA ASN A 86 0.35 -13.41 -4.28
C ASN A 86 0.39 -12.15 -3.40
N HIS A 87 -0.35 -12.19 -2.29
CA HIS A 87 -0.48 -11.09 -1.34
C HIS A 87 0.20 -11.36 0.00
N ARG A 88 0.77 -12.56 0.20
CA ARG A 88 1.44 -12.90 1.46
C ARG A 88 2.61 -11.97 1.75
N ASP A 89 3.30 -11.51 0.71
CA ASP A 89 4.38 -10.53 0.84
C ASP A 89 3.86 -9.14 1.21
N LEU A 90 2.64 -8.75 0.81
CA LEU A 90 2.02 -7.50 1.28
C LEU A 90 1.72 -7.53 2.77
N ASP A 91 1.32 -8.67 3.33
CA ASP A 91 1.10 -8.83 4.78
C ASP A 91 2.40 -8.69 5.56
N LEU A 92 3.50 -9.18 4.99
CA LEU A 92 4.84 -9.14 5.59
C LEU A 92 5.52 -7.78 5.46
N ILE A 93 5.43 -7.13 4.30
CA ILE A 93 6.11 -5.86 4.00
C ILE A 93 5.31 -4.67 4.56
N TYR A 94 3.98 -4.73 4.50
CA TYR A 94 3.09 -3.65 4.94
C TYR A 94 2.12 -4.14 6.03
N PRO A 95 2.62 -4.49 7.22
CA PRO A 95 1.76 -4.94 8.31
C PRO A 95 0.90 -3.77 8.82
N LEU A 96 -0.42 -3.97 8.90
CA LEU A 96 -1.27 -3.03 9.63
C LEU A 96 -1.10 -3.24 11.14
N PRO A 97 -0.87 -2.17 11.91
CA PRO A 97 -1.01 -2.21 13.36
C PRO A 97 -2.41 -2.70 13.78
N PRO A 98 -2.53 -3.38 14.92
CA PRO A 98 -3.81 -3.87 15.41
C PRO A 98 -4.74 -2.69 15.72
N LEU A 99 -6.01 -2.78 15.32
CA LEU A 99 -7.01 -1.77 15.68
C LEU A 99 -7.23 -1.79 17.20
N LEU A 100 -6.75 -0.76 17.88
CA LEU A 100 -6.95 -0.59 19.32
C LEU A 100 -8.43 -0.30 19.63
N ARG A 101 -8.85 -0.60 20.87
CA ARG A 101 -10.18 -0.24 21.40
C ARG A 101 -10.10 1.12 22.10
N GLU A 102 -11.23 1.82 22.10
CA GLU A 102 -11.43 3.10 22.80
C GLU A 102 -11.10 2.98 24.30
#